data_AF-W2XPP6-F1
#
_entry.id   AF-W2XPP6-F1
#
_cell.length_a   1.000
_cell.length_b   1.000
_cell.length_c   1.000
_cell.angle_alpha   90.00
_cell.angle_beta   90.00
_cell.angle_gamma   90.00
#
_symmetry.space_group_name_H-M   'P 1'
#
loop_
_entity.id
_entity.type
_entity.pdbx_description
1 polymer ?
#
loop_
_entity_poly.entity_id
_entity_poly.type
_entity_poly.pdbx_seq_one_letter_code
_entity_poly.pdbx_strand_id
1 'polypeptide(L)'
;MAVMTRRQAKAKRVRFADEHSEQAPKGREQCKERDGVVNEHSPDNISQDQPSSTKRTSALGGEDVDPIEIQRERRRRIAKAQDKEQKWVNIKKVLRGEAERMSYREARNAWKYADRFVLSEDGVLHYLVPRTVW
;
A
#
# COMPACT_ATOMS: atom_id res chain seq x y z
N MET A 1 35.91 -38.20 -22.35
CA MET A 1 36.35 -36.80 -22.18
C MET A 1 35.14 -35.98 -21.77
N ALA A 2 35.27 -35.00 -20.87
CA ALA A 2 34.14 -34.19 -20.40
C ALA A 2 34.33 -32.71 -20.80
N VAL A 3 33.34 -32.14 -21.49
CA VAL A 3 33.37 -30.73 -21.95
C VAL A 3 32.56 -29.87 -20.96
N MET A 4 33.26 -29.03 -20.19
CA MET A 4 32.65 -28.09 -19.25
C MET A 4 32.49 -26.71 -19.88
N THR A 5 31.26 -26.23 -20.05
CA THR A 5 30.98 -24.91 -20.66
C THR A 5 30.81 -23.81 -19.61
N ARG A 6 31.80 -22.91 -19.53
CA ARG A 6 31.81 -21.77 -18.60
C ARG A 6 30.85 -20.67 -19.07
N ARG A 7 29.72 -20.50 -18.37
CA ARG A 7 28.81 -19.36 -18.57
C ARG A 7 29.43 -18.07 -18.00
N GLN A 8 29.31 -16.95 -18.71
CA GLN A 8 29.65 -15.61 -18.20
C GLN A 8 28.38 -14.78 -17.97
N ALA A 9 28.36 -14.01 -16.88
CA ALA A 9 27.27 -13.09 -16.57
C ALA A 9 27.58 -11.68 -17.10
N LYS A 10 26.75 -11.16 -18.00
CA LYS A 10 26.79 -9.75 -18.43
C LYS A 10 26.00 -8.89 -17.44
N ALA A 11 26.70 -8.05 -16.67
CA ALA A 11 26.06 -7.08 -15.78
C ALA A 11 25.30 -6.01 -16.58
N LYS A 12 24.02 -5.78 -16.24
CA LYS A 12 23.22 -4.70 -16.81
C LYS A 12 23.38 -3.45 -15.93
N ARG A 13 24.00 -2.39 -16.45
CA ARG A 13 24.01 -1.07 -15.79
C ARG A 13 22.66 -0.40 -16.03
N VAL A 14 21.96 -0.06 -14.96
CA VAL A 14 20.78 0.82 -15.02
C VAL A 14 21.24 2.23 -15.37
N ARG A 15 20.44 2.94 -16.18
CA ARG A 15 20.50 4.39 -16.36
C ARG A 15 19.17 4.95 -15.87
N PHE A 16 19.24 5.98 -15.03
CA PHE A 16 18.08 6.83 -14.73
C PHE A 16 18.08 8.01 -15.73
N ALA A 17 16.92 8.63 -15.92
CA ALA A 17 16.81 9.91 -16.62
C ALA A 17 16.86 11.03 -15.57
N ASP A 18 17.61 12.10 -15.85
CA ASP A 18 17.51 13.36 -15.10
C ASP A 18 16.42 14.22 -15.75
N GLU A 19 15.40 14.61 -14.97
CA GLU A 19 14.25 15.37 -15.47
C GLU A 19 14.50 16.89 -15.47
N HIS A 20 15.37 17.35 -16.37
CA HIS A 20 15.46 18.76 -16.75
C HIS A 20 15.54 18.93 -18.27
N SER A 21 14.38 19.08 -18.90
CA SER A 21 14.24 19.32 -20.35
C SER A 21 13.08 20.28 -20.63
N GLU A 22 13.25 21.55 -20.27
CA GLU A 22 12.37 22.60 -20.80
C GLU A 22 12.72 22.95 -22.26
N GLN A 23 11.72 23.51 -22.95
CA GLN A 23 11.74 24.25 -24.22
C GLN A 23 11.61 23.48 -25.56
N ALA A 24 10.63 23.98 -26.33
CA ALA A 24 10.55 24.07 -27.80
C ALA A 24 10.34 22.80 -28.66
N PRO A 25 9.07 22.47 -29.02
CA PRO A 25 8.77 21.61 -30.16
C PRO A 25 8.83 22.38 -31.50
N LYS A 26 9.43 21.80 -32.54
CA LYS A 26 9.43 22.28 -33.94
C LYS A 26 9.34 21.10 -34.93
N GLY A 27 8.45 21.19 -35.91
CA GLY A 27 8.18 20.17 -36.93
C GLY A 27 6.85 19.44 -36.65
N ARG A 28 5.73 19.70 -37.37
CA ARG A 28 5.43 19.46 -38.80
C ARG A 28 5.21 17.95 -39.06
N GLU A 29 4.05 17.44 -39.44
CA GLU A 29 2.72 17.99 -39.84
C GLU A 29 1.61 17.00 -39.31
N GLN A 30 0.28 17.06 -39.53
CA GLN A 30 -0.57 17.74 -40.53
C GLN A 30 -2.02 18.01 -40.00
N CYS A 31 -2.99 18.20 -40.89
CA CYS A 31 -4.38 18.65 -40.73
C CYS A 31 -5.37 17.74 -39.96
N LYS A 32 -6.27 18.34 -39.17
CA LYS A 32 -7.69 18.60 -39.58
C LYS A 32 -8.49 19.51 -38.61
N GLU A 33 -8.71 20.75 -39.05
CA GLU A 33 -9.99 21.49 -39.09
C GLU A 33 -11.17 21.00 -38.22
N ARG A 34 -11.72 21.88 -37.37
CA ARG A 34 -13.11 22.42 -37.38
C ARG A 34 -13.26 23.65 -36.47
N ASP A 35 -14.00 24.66 -36.91
CA ASP A 35 -14.32 25.90 -36.18
C ASP A 35 -15.37 25.72 -35.07
N GLY A 36 -15.46 26.66 -34.11
CA GLY A 36 -16.31 26.50 -32.91
C GLY A 36 -16.80 27.73 -32.12
N VAL A 37 -16.42 28.97 -32.48
CA VAL A 37 -16.98 30.25 -31.98
C VAL A 37 -16.85 30.58 -30.47
N VAL A 38 -17.13 31.86 -30.15
CA VAL A 38 -16.98 32.51 -28.83
C VAL A 38 -18.22 32.37 -27.95
N ASN A 39 -18.06 32.31 -26.62
CA ASN A 39 -18.74 33.26 -25.73
C ASN A 39 -18.03 33.38 -24.36
N GLU A 40 -17.91 34.60 -23.85
CA GLU A 40 -17.56 34.88 -22.45
C GLU A 40 -18.85 35.05 -21.63
N HIS A 41 -18.86 34.68 -20.34
CA HIS A 41 -19.60 35.38 -19.28
C HIS A 41 -19.30 34.79 -17.89
N SER A 42 -18.64 35.60 -17.06
CA SER A 42 -18.86 35.62 -15.60
C SER A 42 -19.95 36.67 -15.33
N PRO A 43 -20.78 36.58 -14.27
CA PRO A 43 -20.33 37.08 -12.97
C PRO A 43 -20.95 36.40 -11.71
N ASP A 44 -20.50 36.87 -10.53
CA ASP A 44 -21.18 36.96 -9.21
C ASP A 44 -21.86 35.70 -8.58
N ASN A 45 -21.45 35.19 -7.41
CA ASN A 45 -21.28 35.77 -6.05
C ASN A 45 -22.55 35.70 -5.16
N ILE A 46 -22.60 34.64 -4.34
CA ILE A 46 -23.20 34.48 -2.99
C ILE A 46 -22.39 33.32 -2.38
N SER A 47 -21.50 33.50 -1.40
CA SER A 47 -21.62 33.99 -0.02
C SER A 47 -22.16 32.95 0.97
N GLN A 48 -21.36 32.70 2.03
CA GLN A 48 -21.66 31.93 3.25
C GLN A 48 -21.93 30.41 3.10
N ASP A 49 -21.60 29.56 4.08
CA ASP A 49 -21.07 29.81 5.44
C ASP A 49 -19.67 29.20 5.69
N GLN A 50 -18.86 29.89 6.50
CA GLN A 50 -17.75 29.25 7.23
C GLN A 50 -18.26 28.78 8.60
N PRO A 51 -18.08 27.51 9.01
CA PRO A 51 -18.14 27.15 10.43
C PRO A 51 -16.96 27.81 11.14
N SER A 52 -17.23 28.74 12.05
CA SER A 52 -16.22 29.68 12.54
C SER A 52 -15.13 29.04 13.38
N SER A 53 -13.87 29.39 13.08
CA SER A 53 -12.76 29.16 14.00
C SER A 53 -12.87 30.12 15.17
N THR A 54 -13.40 29.66 16.31
CA THR A 54 -12.75 29.73 17.63
C THR A 54 -13.73 29.34 18.75
N LYS A 55 -13.66 28.07 19.17
CA LYS A 55 -13.81 27.73 20.58
C LYS A 55 -12.90 26.57 20.95
N ARG A 56 -11.58 26.83 20.90
CA ARG A 56 -10.58 25.94 21.51
C ARG A 56 -10.75 26.00 23.04
N THR A 57 -11.64 25.17 23.57
CA THR A 57 -11.69 24.84 25.00
C THR A 57 -10.49 23.97 25.35
N SER A 58 -9.31 24.59 25.42
CA SER A 58 -8.16 24.03 26.12
C SER A 58 -8.56 23.76 27.57
N ALA A 59 -8.15 22.61 28.12
CA ALA A 59 -8.60 22.08 29.41
C ALA A 59 -10.08 21.62 29.46
N LEU A 60 -10.48 20.77 28.51
CA LEU A 60 -10.98 19.47 28.98
C LEU A 60 -9.76 18.63 29.34
N GLY A 61 -9.84 17.88 30.44
CA GLY A 61 -8.72 17.04 30.90
C GLY A 61 -8.33 16.02 29.84
N GLY A 62 -7.04 15.69 29.77
CA GLY A 62 -6.59 14.58 28.92
C GLY A 62 -7.35 13.32 29.32
N GLU A 63 -8.13 12.77 28.39
CA GLU A 63 -8.98 11.61 28.65
C GLU A 63 -8.10 10.46 29.15
N ASP A 64 -8.48 9.87 30.29
CA ASP A 64 -7.80 8.71 30.89
C ASP A 64 -8.14 7.44 30.10
N VAL A 65 -7.73 7.44 28.83
CA VAL A 65 -7.95 6.34 27.89
C VAL A 65 -6.96 5.24 28.26
N ASP A 66 -7.48 4.20 28.90
CA ASP A 66 -6.72 3.02 29.31
C ASP A 66 -5.75 2.58 28.20
N PRO A 67 -4.42 2.55 28.47
CA PRO A 67 -3.42 2.08 27.52
C PRO A 67 -3.70 0.69 26.94
N ILE A 68 -4.43 -0.17 27.66
CA ILE A 68 -4.87 -1.49 27.18
C ILE A 68 -5.96 -1.35 26.10
N GLU A 69 -6.87 -0.38 26.20
CA GLU A 69 -7.85 -0.08 25.15
C GLU A 69 -7.19 0.51 23.90
N ILE A 70 -6.23 1.43 24.05
CA ILE A 70 -5.43 1.95 22.93
C ILE A 70 -4.71 0.80 22.21
N GLN A 71 -4.12 -0.12 22.96
CA GLN A 71 -3.48 -1.32 22.40
C GLN A 71 -4.49 -2.26 21.72
N ARG A 72 -5.64 -2.53 22.35
CA ARG A 72 -6.72 -3.38 21.80
C ARG A 72 -7.22 -2.80 20.47
N GLU A 73 -7.45 -1.50 20.41
CA GLU A 73 -7.88 -0.81 19.19
C GLU A 73 -6.80 -0.83 18.10
N ARG A 74 -5.53 -0.63 18.47
CA ARG A 74 -4.40 -0.76 17.54
C ARG A 74 -4.33 -2.17 16.96
N ARG A 75 -4.48 -3.22 17.77
CA ARG A 75 -4.49 -4.62 17.29
C ARG A 75 -5.71 -4.92 16.41
N ARG A 76 -6.91 -4.43 16.77
CA ARG A 76 -8.11 -4.50 15.92
C ARG A 76 -7.90 -3.87 14.53
N ARG A 77 -7.25 -2.69 14.47
CA ARG A 77 -6.92 -2.02 13.20
C ARG A 77 -5.89 -2.81 12.37
N ILE A 78 -4.88 -3.41 13.02
CA ILE A 78 -3.88 -4.26 12.34
C ILE A 78 -4.53 -5.53 11.79
N ALA A 79 -5.36 -6.23 12.57
CA ALA A 79 -6.10 -7.40 12.09
C ALA A 79 -6.95 -7.05 10.86
N LYS A 80 -7.78 -5.99 10.96
CA LYS A 80 -8.63 -5.49 9.86
C LYS A 80 -7.85 -4.99 8.64
N ALA A 81 -6.60 -4.57 8.80
CA ALA A 81 -5.71 -4.25 7.67
C ALA A 81 -5.20 -5.53 6.99
N GLN A 82 -4.74 -6.51 7.79
CA GLN A 82 -4.30 -7.82 7.27
C GLN A 82 -5.43 -8.53 6.52
N ASP A 83 -6.66 -8.50 7.03
CA ASP A 83 -7.82 -9.19 6.43
C ASP A 83 -8.28 -8.59 5.08
N LYS A 84 -7.70 -7.47 4.64
CA LYS A 84 -7.91 -6.89 3.29
C LYS A 84 -6.98 -7.46 2.23
N GLU A 85 -5.82 -8.00 2.61
CA GLU A 85 -4.88 -8.58 1.64
C GLU A 85 -5.02 -10.11 1.60
N GLN A 86 -5.37 -10.64 0.42
CA GLN A 86 -5.52 -12.10 0.19
C GLN A 86 -4.29 -12.91 0.68
N LYS A 87 -3.09 -12.33 0.60
CA LYS A 87 -1.84 -12.92 1.11
C LYS A 87 -1.90 -13.23 2.61
N TRP A 88 -2.34 -12.29 3.44
CA TRP A 88 -2.42 -12.50 4.89
C TRP A 88 -3.61 -13.37 5.25
N VAL A 89 -4.77 -13.19 4.61
CA VAL A 89 -5.94 -14.06 4.76
C VAL A 89 -5.58 -15.53 4.50
N ASN A 90 -4.84 -15.80 3.43
CA ASN A 90 -4.41 -17.17 3.08
C ASN A 90 -3.41 -17.74 4.08
N ILE A 91 -2.52 -16.93 4.68
CA ILE A 91 -1.65 -17.37 5.79
C ILE A 91 -2.47 -17.65 7.06
N LYS A 92 -3.44 -16.78 7.41
CA LYS A 92 -4.34 -17.01 8.56
C LYS A 92 -5.12 -18.31 8.40
N LYS A 93 -5.67 -18.60 7.21
CA LYS A 93 -6.39 -19.87 6.93
C LYS A 93 -5.50 -21.10 7.11
N VAL A 94 -4.28 -21.10 6.58
CA VAL A 94 -3.33 -22.21 6.79
C VAL A 94 -3.03 -22.41 8.28
N LEU A 95 -2.77 -21.33 9.03
CA LEU A 95 -2.52 -21.40 10.47
C LEU A 95 -3.75 -21.80 11.31
N ARG A 96 -4.98 -21.70 10.77
CA ARG A 96 -6.22 -22.23 11.36
C ARG A 96 -6.53 -23.68 10.95
N GLY A 97 -5.71 -24.30 10.10
CA GLY A 97 -5.98 -25.62 9.51
C GLY A 97 -6.98 -25.63 8.35
N GLU A 98 -7.50 -24.46 7.94
CA GLU A 98 -8.52 -24.32 6.89
C GLU A 98 -7.98 -24.47 5.45
N ALA A 99 -6.78 -25.06 5.29
CA ALA A 99 -6.09 -25.18 4.01
C ALA A 99 -6.86 -25.99 2.95
N GLU A 100 -7.73 -26.91 3.39
CA GLU A 100 -8.62 -27.69 2.52
C GLU A 100 -9.66 -26.81 1.78
N ARG A 101 -10.00 -25.64 2.34
CA ARG A 101 -10.95 -24.67 1.78
C ARG A 101 -10.29 -23.64 0.86
N MET A 102 -9.11 -23.96 0.33
CA MET A 102 -8.27 -23.07 -0.48
C MET A 102 -7.84 -23.78 -1.77
N SER A 103 -7.55 -23.01 -2.83
CA SER A 103 -6.94 -23.62 -4.02
C SER A 103 -5.51 -24.12 -3.70
N TYR A 104 -5.08 -25.20 -4.35
CA TYR A 104 -3.74 -25.78 -4.17
C TYR A 104 -2.62 -24.73 -4.29
N ARG A 105 -2.74 -23.79 -5.25
CA ARG A 105 -1.78 -22.71 -5.49
C ARG A 105 -1.73 -21.71 -4.33
N GLU A 106 -2.88 -21.36 -3.76
CA GLU A 106 -2.96 -20.46 -2.60
C GLU A 106 -2.41 -21.12 -1.34
N ALA A 107 -2.82 -22.37 -1.06
CA ALA A 107 -2.31 -23.13 0.07
C ALA A 107 -0.78 -23.24 -0.02
N ARG A 108 -0.24 -23.74 -1.13
CA ARG A 108 1.22 -23.87 -1.35
C ARG A 108 1.96 -22.54 -1.22
N ASN A 109 1.36 -21.43 -1.67
CA ASN A 109 1.94 -20.11 -1.50
C ASN A 109 1.91 -19.63 -0.04
N ALA A 110 0.85 -19.90 0.71
CA ALA A 110 0.73 -19.52 2.11
C ALA A 110 1.64 -20.36 3.03
N TRP A 111 1.71 -21.68 2.82
CA TRP A 111 2.62 -22.59 3.54
C TRP A 111 4.09 -22.12 3.47
N LYS A 112 4.55 -21.61 2.32
CA LYS A 112 5.91 -21.02 2.19
C LYS A 112 6.20 -19.86 3.17
N TYR A 113 5.18 -19.25 3.77
CA TYR A 113 5.30 -18.15 4.73
C TYR A 113 4.81 -18.52 6.14
N ALA A 114 3.97 -19.55 6.29
CA ALA A 114 3.35 -19.94 7.57
C ALA A 114 4.37 -20.04 8.73
N ASP A 115 5.47 -20.76 8.54
CA ASP A 115 6.51 -20.98 9.56
C ASP A 115 7.20 -19.70 10.07
N ARG A 116 7.00 -18.56 9.40
CA ARG A 116 7.51 -17.24 9.81
C ARG A 116 6.48 -16.37 10.52
N PHE A 117 5.29 -16.90 10.82
CA PHE A 117 4.24 -16.17 11.53
C PHE A 117 3.56 -17.01 12.62
N VAL A 118 3.18 -16.35 13.70
CA VAL A 118 2.21 -16.87 14.67
C VAL A 118 0.92 -16.08 14.54
N LEU A 119 -0.22 -16.77 14.59
CA LEU A 119 -1.54 -16.16 14.64
C LEU A 119 -1.95 -15.99 16.10
N SER A 120 -2.13 -14.75 16.54
CA SER A 120 -2.68 -14.39 17.84
C SER A 120 -4.20 -14.66 17.89
N GLU A 121 -4.73 -14.88 19.09
CA GLU A 121 -6.17 -15.07 19.36
C GLU A 121 -7.00 -13.89 18.85
N ASP A 122 -6.50 -12.65 19.02
CA ASP A 122 -7.12 -11.43 18.50
C ASP A 122 -6.97 -11.25 16.97
N GLY A 123 -6.56 -12.31 16.26
CA GLY A 123 -6.56 -12.39 14.81
C GLY A 123 -5.37 -11.71 14.13
N VAL A 124 -4.39 -11.20 14.87
CA VAL A 124 -3.19 -10.57 14.33
C VAL A 124 -2.13 -11.62 13.98
N LEU A 125 -1.57 -11.56 12.76
CA LEU A 125 -0.33 -12.26 12.42
C LEU A 125 0.89 -11.49 12.97
N HIS A 126 1.71 -12.16 13.78
CA HIS A 126 2.99 -11.67 14.29
C HIS A 126 4.14 -12.36 13.55
N TYR A 127 5.12 -11.59 13.07
CA TYR A 127 6.30 -12.15 12.39
C TYR A 127 7.29 -12.74 13.39
N LEU A 128 7.70 -13.98 13.17
CA LEU A 128 8.80 -14.60 13.89
C LEU A 128 10.13 -14.14 13.30
N VAL A 129 10.83 -13.27 14.03
CA VAL A 129 12.23 -12.96 13.73
C VAL A 129 13.06 -14.22 14.02
N PRO A 130 13.77 -14.78 13.03
CA PRO A 130 14.69 -15.90 13.28
C PRO A 130 15.76 -15.46 14.28
N ARG A 131 16.15 -16.33 15.22
CA ARG A 131 17.26 -16.05 16.16
C ARG A 131 18.60 -16.04 15.42
N THR A 132 18.92 -14.92 14.77
CA THR A 132 20.29 -14.60 14.38
C THR A 132 21.08 -14.30 15.65
N VAL A 133 21.91 -15.26 16.06
CA VAL A 133 23.05 -14.96 16.93
C VAL A 133 24.02 -14.03 16.16
N TRP A 134 24.62 -13.10 16.89
CA TRP A 134 25.61 -12.13 16.40
C TRP A 134 27.00 -12.54 16.91
#